data_AF-F3GHM0-F1
#
_entry.id   AF-F3GHM0-F1
#
_cell.length_a   1.000
_cell.length_b   1.000
_cell.length_c   1.000
_cell.angle_alpha   90.00
_cell.angle_beta   90.00
_cell.angle_gamma   90.00
#
_symmetry.space_group_name_H-M   'P 1'
#
loop_
_entity.id
_entity.type
_entity.pdbx_description
1 polymer ?
#
loop_
_entity_poly.entity_id
_entity_poly.type
_entity_poly.pdbx_seq_one_letter_code
_entity_poly.pdbx_strand_id
1 'polypeptide(L)' 'MSQLVMADGASERRLTALEFQELAAVPAAVEWFANIRNPRTRRAYQADLRDFCSFVGL' A
#
# COMPACT_ATOMS: atom_id res chain seq x y z
N MET A 1 4.98 -19.27 -12.70
CA MET A 1 5.88 -18.40 -11.92
C MET A 1 5.76 -17.01 -12.50
N SER A 2 4.84 -16.21 -11.97
CA SER A 2 4.61 -14.84 -12.46
C SER A 2 5.86 -14.02 -12.16
N GLN A 3 6.49 -13.50 -13.22
CA GLN A 3 7.59 -12.54 -13.10
C GLN A 3 7.10 -11.34 -12.28
N LEU A 4 7.66 -11.16 -11.09
CA LEU A 4 7.74 -9.83 -10.50
C LEU A 4 8.59 -9.02 -11.46
N VAL A 5 7.92 -8.23 -12.30
CA VAL A 5 8.56 -7.13 -13.04
C VAL A 5 9.13 -6.20 -11.97
N MET A 6 10.43 -6.35 -11.71
CA MET A 6 11.24 -5.27 -11.21
C MET A 6 11.20 -4.21 -12.32
N ALA A 7 10.42 -3.16 -12.11
CA ALA A 7 10.43 -1.99 -12.97
C ALA A 7 11.76 -1.25 -12.75
N ASP A 8 12.82 -1.80 -13.34
CA ASP A 8 14.08 -1.10 -13.59
C ASP A 8 13.76 0.09 -14.52
N GLY A 9 13.80 1.31 -13.97
CA GLY A 9 13.51 2.53 -14.72
C GLY A 9 12.06 3.01 -14.72
N ALA A 10 11.34 2.92 -13.59
CA ALA A 10 10.04 3.56 -13.43
C ALA A 10 10.16 5.10 -13.55
N SER A 11 10.15 5.60 -14.79
CA SER A 11 9.49 6.88 -15.07
C SER A 11 8.17 6.85 -14.33
N GLU A 12 7.85 7.89 -13.56
CA GLU A 12 6.61 8.01 -12.79
C GLU A 12 5.39 7.62 -13.64
N ARG A 13 5.01 6.34 -13.63
CA ARG A 13 3.86 5.86 -14.39
C ARG A 13 2.65 6.26 -13.58
N ARG A 14 2.10 7.43 -13.91
CA ARG A 14 0.80 7.84 -13.39
C ARG A 14 -0.26 6.83 -13.82
N LEU A 15 -1.06 6.41 -12.86
CA LEU A 15 -2.23 5.57 -13.12
C LEU A 15 -3.22 6.35 -13.98
N THR A 16 -3.87 5.65 -14.91
CA THR A 16 -5.08 6.14 -15.57
C THR A 16 -6.24 6.22 -14.56
N ALA A 17 -7.31 6.94 -14.90
CA ALA A 17 -8.49 7.04 -14.03
C ALA A 17 -9.10 5.66 -13.73
N LEU A 18 -9.11 4.74 -14.70
CA LEU A 18 -9.61 3.38 -14.52
C LEU A 18 -8.73 2.59 -13.54
N GLU A 19 -7.41 2.57 -13.77
CA GLU A 19 -6.46 1.90 -12.87
C GLU A 19 -6.51 2.47 -11.44
N PHE A 20 -6.75 3.78 -11.29
CA PHE A 20 -6.94 4.39 -9.98
C PHE A 20 -8.25 3.95 -9.32
N GLN A 21 -9.36 3.86 -10.07
CA GLN A 21 -10.63 3.35 -9.53
C GLN A 21 -10.53 1.89 -9.11
N GLU A 22 -9.75 1.07 -9.82
CA GLU A 22 -9.49 -0.32 -9.46
C GLU A 22 -8.81 -0.45 -8.08
N LEU A 23 -8.12 0.59 -7.60
CA LEU A 23 -7.58 0.61 -6.23
C LEU A 23 -8.69 0.52 -5.15
N ALA A 24 -9.93 0.86 -5.47
CA ALA A 24 -11.06 0.68 -4.55
C ALA A 24 -11.36 -0.80 -4.25
N ALA A 25 -10.93 -1.73 -5.11
CA ALA A 25 -11.01 -3.17 -4.86
C ALA A 25 -9.86 -3.67 -3.96
N VAL A 26 -8.86 -2.83 -3.66
CA VAL A 26 -7.79 -3.20 -2.73
C VAL A 26 -8.39 -3.34 -1.33
N PRO A 27 -8.11 -4.46 -0.63
CA PRO A 27 -8.56 -4.68 0.73
C PRO A 27 -8.27 -3.50 1.66
N ALA A 28 -9.19 -3.25 2.60
CA ALA A 28 -8.95 -2.26 3.63
C ALA A 28 -7.65 -2.56 4.39
N ALA A 29 -6.95 -1.52 4.86
CA ALA A 29 -5.67 -1.67 5.56
C ALA A 29 -5.75 -2.64 6.76
N VAL A 30 -6.93 -2.76 7.40
CA VAL A 30 -7.19 -3.71 8.48
C VAL A 30 -6.99 -5.18 8.06
N GLU A 31 -7.39 -5.54 6.84
CA GLU A 31 -7.22 -6.90 6.29
C GLU A 31 -5.75 -7.18 5.99
N TRP A 32 -5.01 -6.18 5.52
CA TRP A 32 -3.56 -6.29 5.35
C TRP A 32 -2.83 -6.47 6.69
N PHE A 33 -3.20 -5.73 7.74
CA PHE A 33 -2.59 -5.89 9.06
C PHE A 33 -2.82 -7.28 9.67
N ALA A 34 -3.93 -7.94 9.35
CA ALA A 34 -4.20 -9.31 9.80
C ALA A 34 -3.15 -10.31 9.29
N ASN A 35 -2.59 -10.06 8.09
CA ASN A 35 -1.53 -10.89 7.51
C ASN A 35 -0.15 -10.68 8.16
N ILE A 36 0.05 -9.61 8.94
CA ILE A 36 1.32 -9.35 9.63
C ILE A 36 1.38 -10.14 10.93
N ARG A 37 2.04 -11.30 10.92
CA ARG A 37 2.11 -12.21 12.08
C ARG A 37 2.88 -11.65 13.27
N ASN A 38 3.94 -10.89 13.05
CA ASN A 38 4.73 -10.31 14.15
C ASN A 38 3.99 -9.09 14.72
N PRO A 39 3.57 -9.11 16.01
CA PRO A 39 2.81 -8.02 16.61
C PRO A 39 3.61 -6.70 16.69
N ARG A 40 4.93 -6.78 16.85
CA ARG A 40 5.81 -5.59 16.85
C ARG A 40 5.85 -4.95 15.47
N THR A 41 6.03 -5.76 14.43
CA THR A 41 6.00 -5.29 13.04
C THR A 41 4.64 -4.68 12.70
N ARG A 42 3.55 -5.35 13.07
CA ARG A 42 2.20 -4.83 12.84
C ARG A 42 1.99 -3.47 13.50
N ARG A 43 2.42 -3.32 14.76
CA ARG A 43 2.30 -2.05 15.49
C ARG A 43 3.11 -0.92 14.86
N ALA A 44 4.33 -1.20 14.38
CA ALA A 44 5.17 -0.21 13.70
C ALA A 44 4.47 0.32 12.44
N TYR A 45 4.06 -0.58 11.54
CA TYR A 45 3.34 -0.19 10.32
C TYR A 45 2.03 0.56 10.59
N GLN A 46 1.30 0.20 11.65
CA GLN A 46 0.10 0.97 12.03
C GLN A 46 0.43 2.41 12.44
N ALA A 47 1.55 2.63 13.13
CA ALA A 47 1.99 3.98 13.49
C ALA A 47 2.43 4.75 12.24
N ASP A 48 3.28 4.13 11.42
CA ASP A 48 3.79 4.74 10.20
C ASP A 48 2.65 5.16 9.25
N LEU A 49 1.59 4.35 9.13
CA LEU A 49 0.45 4.63 8.28
C LEU A 49 -0.40 5.80 8.81
N ARG A 50 -0.55 5.92 10.13
CA ARG A 50 -1.23 7.06 10.78
C ARG A 50 -0.43 8.35 10.58
N ASP A 51 0.88 8.28 10.78
CA ASP A 51 1.77 9.43 10.63
C ASP A 51 1.78 9.89 9.17
N PHE A 52 1.81 8.95 8.22
CA PHE A 52 1.69 9.24 6.80
C PHE A 52 0.36 9.91 6.44
N CYS A 53 -0.79 9.35 6.87
CA CYS A 53 -2.11 9.97 6.63
C CYS A 53 -2.17 11.41 7.16
N SER A 54 -1.66 11.61 8.38
CA SER A 54 -1.58 12.95 9.00
C SER A 54 -0.70 13.90 8.18
N PHE A 55 0.44 13.42 7.68
CA PHE A 55 1.36 14.19 6.86
C PHE A 55 0.74 14.64 5.53
N VAL A 56 -0.04 13.77 4.86
CA VAL A 56 -0.70 14.11 3.59
C VAL A 56 -2.04 14.85 3.75
N GLY A 57 -2.53 15.00 4.99
CA GLY A 57 -3.76 15.72 5.31
C GLY A 57 -5.05 14.91 5.10
N LEU A 58 -5.00 13.61 5.33
CA LEU A 58 -6.16 12.70 5.32
C LEU A 58 -6.79 12.53 6.71
#